data_AF-A0A109LFT5-F1
#
_entry.id   AF-A0A109LFT5-F1
#
_cell.length_a   1.000
_cell.length_b   1.000
_cell.length_c   1.000
_cell.angle_alpha   90.00
_cell.angle_beta   90.00
_cell.angle_gamma   90.00
#
_symmetry.space_group_name_H-M   'P 1'
#
loop_
_entity.id
_entity.type
_entity.pdbx_description
1 polymer ?
#
loop_
_entity_poly.entity_id
_entity_poly.type
_entity_poly.pdbx_seq_one_letter_code
_entity_poly.pdbx_strand_id
1 'polypeptide(L)' 'MQGTGQFFQVLGSREPQQDAKVLTAIISRMEYQGLLGGAEPLTGDEMLEILKRHMHLVLASA' A
#
# COMPACT_ATOMS: atom_id res chain seq x y z
N MET A 1 -12.55 -7.27 0.25
CA MET A 1 -11.42 -6.95 1.17
C MET A 1 -10.81 -8.16 1.88
N GLN A 2 -11.31 -9.40 1.69
CA GLN A 2 -10.75 -10.58 2.37
C GLN A 2 -9.31 -10.91 1.93
N GLY A 3 -8.97 -10.76 0.65
CA GLY A 3 -7.63 -11.10 0.12
C GLY A 3 -6.48 -10.27 0.70
N THR A 4 -6.62 -8.94 0.75
CA THR A 4 -5.56 -8.06 1.30
C THR A 4 -5.41 -8.20 2.82
N GLY A 5 -6.51 -8.49 3.54
CA GLY A 5 -6.45 -8.80 4.97
C GLY A 5 -5.71 -10.11 5.26
N GLN A 6 -6.00 -11.16 4.48
CA GLN A 6 -5.27 -12.43 4.56
C GLN A 6 -3.79 -12.27 4.22
N PHE A 7 -3.46 -11.44 3.24
CA PHE A 7 -2.07 -11.12 2.91
C PHE A 7 -1.30 -10.58 4.13
N PHE A 8 -1.84 -9.57 4.81
CA PHE A 8 -1.19 -9.03 6.01
C PHE A 8 -1.18 -9.98 7.19
N GLN A 9 -2.17 -10.87 7.28
CA GLN A 9 -2.19 -11.91 8.31
C GLN A 9 -1.05 -12.93 8.10
N VAL A 10 -0.77 -13.30 6.85
CA VAL A 10 0.37 -14.17 6.50
C VAL A 10 1.71 -13.48 6.74
N LEU A 11 1.77 -12.16 6.53
CA LEU A 11 2.97 -11.36 6.81
C LEU A 11 3.24 -11.12 8.31
N GLY A 12 2.34 -11.54 9.20
CA GLY A 12 2.49 -11.34 10.63
C GLY A 12 2.16 -9.94 11.13
N SER A 13 1.38 -9.15 10.37
CA SER A 13 0.89 -7.85 10.84
C SER A 13 0.11 -7.99 12.16
N ARG A 14 0.28 -7.01 13.06
CA ARG A 14 -0.50 -6.90 14.31
C ARG A 14 -1.94 -6.47 14.07
N GLU A 15 -2.21 -5.71 13.01
CA GLU A 15 -3.55 -5.22 12.66
C GLU A 15 -3.88 -5.47 11.17
N PRO A 16 -4.02 -6.73 10.74
CA PRO A 16 -4.08 -7.08 9.31
C PRO A 16 -5.20 -6.40 8.54
N GLN A 17 -6.37 -6.20 9.16
CA GLN A 17 -7.51 -5.53 8.52
C GLN A 17 -7.28 -4.03 8.36
N GLN A 18 -6.51 -3.41 9.26
CA GLN A 18 -6.20 -2.00 9.21
C GLN A 18 -5.11 -1.73 8.17
N ASP A 19 -4.05 -2.54 8.16
CA ASP A 19 -3.00 -2.48 7.14
C ASP A 19 -3.54 -2.75 5.74
N ALA A 20 -4.48 -3.69 5.61
CA ALA A 20 -5.19 -3.93 4.36
C ALA A 20 -5.91 -2.69 3.83
N LYS A 21 -6.56 -1.91 4.70
CA LYS A 21 -7.23 -0.66 4.30
C LYS A 21 -6.21 0.40 3.89
N VAL A 22 -5.10 0.52 4.61
CA VAL A 22 -4.02 1.47 4.28
C VAL A 22 -3.43 1.14 2.91
N LEU A 23 -3.04 -0.11 2.66
CA LEU A 23 -2.53 -0.55 1.37
C LEU A 23 -3.54 -0.32 0.24
N THR A 24 -4.82 -0.63 0.47
CA THR A 24 -5.89 -0.38 -0.52
C THR A 24 -5.97 1.10 -0.86
N ALA A 25 -5.95 1.99 0.13
CA ALA A 25 -6.01 3.43 -0.08
C ALA A 25 -4.78 3.96 -0.85
N ILE A 26 -3.59 3.44 -0.56
CA ILE A 26 -2.35 3.79 -1.26
C ILE A 26 -2.47 3.40 -2.75
N ILE A 27 -2.85 2.15 -3.04
CA ILE A 27 -2.97 1.65 -4.41
C ILE A 27 -4.05 2.42 -5.17
N SER A 28 -5.24 2.61 -4.60
CA SER A 28 -6.32 3.35 -5.27
C SER A 28 -5.92 4.78 -5.60
N ARG A 29 -5.13 5.43 -4.74
CA ARG A 29 -4.59 6.77 -5.03
C ARG A 29 -3.59 6.73 -6.20
N MET A 30 -2.67 5.76 -6.21
CA MET A 30 -1.68 5.61 -7.29
C MET A 30 -2.37 5.35 -8.64
N GLU A 31 -3.34 4.43 -8.67
CA GLU A 31 -4.14 4.13 -9.85
C GLU A 31 -4.89 5.36 -10.35
N TYR A 32 -5.56 6.08 -9.43
CA TYR A 32 -6.28 7.30 -9.77
C TYR A 32 -5.35 8.38 -10.35
N GLN A 33 -4.19 8.60 -9.73
CA GLN A 33 -3.21 9.56 -10.25
C GLN A 33 -2.65 9.15 -11.62
N GLY A 34 -2.42 7.85 -11.84
CA GLY A 34 -1.99 7.32 -13.13
C GLY A 34 -3.04 7.52 -14.23
N LEU A 35 -4.33 7.32 -13.92
CA LEU A 35 -5.44 7.54 -14.85
C LEU A 35 -5.66 9.02 -15.19
N LEU A 36 -5.46 9.91 -14.21
CA LEU A 36 -5.62 11.35 -14.42
C LEU A 36 -4.52 11.95 -15.31
N GLY A 37 -3.33 11.34 -15.36
CA GLY A 37 -2.20 11.87 -16.15
C GLY A 37 -1.85 13.31 -15.80
N GLY A 38 -1.88 13.65 -14.50
CA GLY A 38 -1.67 15.01 -13.99
C GLY A 38 -0.30 15.61 -14.38
N ALA A 39 -0.11 16.90 -14.09
CA ALA A 39 1.10 17.63 -14.49
C ALA A 39 2.42 17.01 -13.98
N GLU A 40 2.37 16.30 -12.86
CA GLU A 40 3.46 15.50 -12.29
C GLU A 40 2.90 14.15 -11.82
N PRO A 41 2.83 13.13 -12.68
CA PRO A 41 2.43 11.80 -12.27
C PRO A 41 3.56 11.16 -11.46
N LEU A 42 3.20 10.38 -10.44
CA LEU A 42 4.17 9.59 -9.68
C LEU A 42 4.93 8.66 -10.63
N THR A 43 6.26 8.71 -10.56
CA THR A 43 7.12 7.76 -11.25
C THR A 43 7.00 6.37 -10.62
N GLY A 44 7.40 5.34 -11.37
CA GLY A 44 7.44 3.96 -10.86
C GLY A 44 8.28 3.84 -9.57
N ASP A 45 9.39 4.55 -9.51
CA ASP A 45 10.30 4.54 -8.37
C ASP A 45 9.67 5.20 -7.13
N GLU A 46 8.98 6.34 -7.30
CA GLU A 46 8.26 6.99 -6.20
C GLU A 46 7.13 6.12 -5.66
N MET A 47 6.38 5.44 -6.54
CA MET A 47 5.36 4.48 -6.12
C MET A 47 5.96 3.32 -5.33
N LEU A 48 7.08 2.79 -5.80
CA LEU A 48 7.79 1.71 -5.12
C LEU A 48 8.30 2.13 -3.75
N GLU A 49 8.86 3.34 -3.60
CA GLU A 49 9.33 3.83 -2.30
C GLU A 49 8.19 4.02 -1.29
N ILE A 50 7.03 4.49 -1.74
CA ILE A 50 5.83 4.58 -0.88
C ILE A 50 5.40 3.18 -0.40
N LEU A 51 5.34 2.20 -1.30
CA LEU A 51 4.96 0.82 -0.97
C LEU A 51 5.98 0.19 -0.03
N LYS A 52 7.29 0.32 -0.31
CA LYS A 52 8.37 -0.15 0.58
C LYS A 52 8.27 0.48 1.96
N ARG A 53 8.01 1.78 2.04
CA ARG A 53 7.87 2.47 3.33
C ARG A 53 6.72 1.89 4.14
N HIS A 54 5.57 1.65 3.50
CA HIS A 54 4.44 1.02 4.18
C HIS A 54 4.78 -0.39 4.66
N MET A 55 5.37 -1.23 3.80
CA MET A 55 5.78 -2.58 4.19
C MET A 55 6.80 -2.60 5.33
N HIS A 56 7.78 -1.69 5.33
CA HIS A 56 8.73 -1.59 6.44
C HIS A 56 8.05 -1.27 7.76
N LEU A 57 7.05 -0.38 7.77
CA LEU A 57 6.31 -0.06 8.99
C LEU A 57 5.50 -1.26 9.49
N VAL A 58 4.84 -1.98 8.59
CA VAL A 58 4.08 -3.18 8.93
C VAL A 58 4.99 -4.28 9.48
N LEU A 59 6.14 -4.54 8.84
CA LEU A 59 7.06 -5.60 9.23
C LEU A 59 7.90 -5.25 10.47
N ALA A 60 8.27 -3.98 10.65
CA ALA A 60 8.98 -3.55 11.86
C ALA A 60 8.07 -3.49 13.10
N SER A 61 6.76 -3.41 12.87
CA SER A 61 5.75 -3.45 13.93
C SER A 61 5.06 -4.81 14.04
N ALA A 62 5.50 -5.84 13.32
CA ALA A 62 5.05 -7.23 13.49
C ALA A 62 5.52 -7.78 14.85
#